data_AF-A0A2R6EZH4-F1
#
_entry.id   AF-A0A2R6EZH4-F1
#
_cell.length_a   1.000
_cell.length_b   1.000
_cell.length_c   1.000
_cell.angle_alpha   90.00
_cell.angle_beta   90.00
_cell.angle_gamma   90.00
#
_symmetry.space_group_name_H-M   'P 1'
#
loop_
_entity.id
_entity.type
_entity.pdbx_description
1 polymer ?
#
loop_
_entity_poly.entity_id
_entity_poly.type
_entity_poly.pdbx_seq_one_letter_code
_entity_poly.pdbx_strand_id
1 'polypeptide(L)'
;MTNFEVREYDAAGRLGELTVPRAGVTVRTPTILPVVNPHVQTVDPADLAADFGAEILITNSYILHGSDELRGPALEQGLHDLLDFSGAIMTDSGSFQLAEYGDIDVTTAEILRFQHDIGSDIGTPVDIPTPPDVDRERAESELETTQERLGVAAAADTGEMLVSAPVQGSTYPDLRERAARDAKSTGLDVFPLGAVVPLMNEYRYADLADVVAACKRGLGEVGPVHLFGAGHPMMFAMAAALGCDL
;
A
#
# COMPACT_ATOMS: atom_id res chain seq x y z
N MET A 1 20.34 5.21 0.34
CA MET A 1 20.01 5.10 1.77
C MET A 1 18.59 4.56 1.83
N THR A 2 18.28 3.63 2.73
CA THR A 2 16.91 3.10 2.86
C THR A 2 16.05 4.17 3.54
N ASN A 3 14.83 4.39 3.03
CA ASN A 3 13.88 5.37 3.59
C ASN A 3 13.24 4.93 4.93
N PHE A 4 13.68 3.80 5.49
CA PHE A 4 13.12 3.22 6.70
C PHE A 4 14.23 2.82 7.67
N GLU A 5 14.12 3.26 8.92
CA GLU A 5 15.02 2.93 10.03
C GLU A 5 14.24 2.25 11.16
N VAL A 6 14.86 1.28 11.82
CA VAL A 6 14.27 0.54 12.94
C VAL A 6 15.03 0.82 14.21
N ARG A 7 14.31 1.06 15.31
CA ARG A 7 14.87 1.42 16.62
C ARG A 7 14.80 0.28 17.63
N GLU A 8 13.64 -0.36 17.73
CA GLU A 8 13.35 -1.37 18.75
C GLU A 8 12.54 -2.52 18.16
N TYR A 9 12.65 -3.69 18.78
CA TYR A 9 11.98 -4.92 18.35
C TYR A 9 11.33 -5.64 19.54
N ASP A 10 10.17 -6.24 19.28
CA ASP A 10 9.58 -7.29 20.09
C ASP A 10 8.86 -8.29 19.18
N ALA A 11 9.13 -9.59 19.37
CA ALA A 11 8.83 -10.64 18.39
C ALA A 11 9.35 -10.27 16.97
N ALA A 12 8.48 -10.28 15.95
CA ALA A 12 8.80 -9.75 14.62
C ALA A 12 8.37 -8.28 14.43
N GLY A 13 7.69 -7.72 15.44
CA GLY A 13 7.26 -6.33 15.47
C GLY A 13 8.41 -5.39 15.76
N ARG A 14 8.25 -4.15 15.31
CA ARG A 14 9.30 -3.15 15.38
C ARG A 14 8.76 -1.73 15.46
N LEU A 15 9.46 -0.88 16.20
CA LEU A 15 9.28 0.57 16.17
C LEU A 15 10.23 1.15 15.13
N GLY A 16 9.68 1.80 14.10
CA GLY A 16 10.48 2.34 13.00
C GLY A 16 10.05 3.72 12.55
N GLU A 17 10.86 4.33 11.71
CA GLU A 17 10.65 5.65 11.13
C GLU A 17 10.78 5.58 9.61
N LEU A 18 9.69 5.90 8.91
CA LEU A 18 9.62 6.01 7.46
C LEU A 18 9.82 7.47 7.05
N THR A 19 10.97 7.78 6.47
CA THR A 19 11.21 9.07 5.84
C THR A 19 10.46 9.13 4.52
N VAL A 20 9.67 10.18 4.31
CA VAL A 20 8.90 10.41 3.08
C VAL A 20 9.42 11.70 2.44
N PRO A 21 10.41 11.61 1.51
CA PRO A 21 11.15 12.77 1.04
C PRO A 21 10.28 13.84 0.39
N ARG A 22 9.32 13.44 -0.44
CA ARG A 22 8.44 14.36 -1.17
C ARG A 22 7.61 15.26 -0.25
N ALA A 23 7.00 14.69 0.79
CA ALA A 23 6.29 15.45 1.82
C ALA A 23 7.23 16.18 2.80
N GLY A 24 8.51 15.81 2.84
CA GLY A 24 9.47 16.34 3.81
C GLY A 24 9.17 15.93 5.25
N VAL A 25 8.50 14.79 5.46
CA VAL A 25 8.08 14.30 6.79
C VAL A 25 8.70 12.96 7.14
N THR A 26 8.59 12.58 8.40
CA THR A 26 8.93 11.24 8.89
C THR A 26 7.73 10.67 9.63
N VAL A 27 7.30 9.48 9.23
CA VAL A 27 6.14 8.76 9.78
C VAL A 27 6.64 7.72 10.77
N ARG A 28 6.11 7.70 11.99
CA ARG A 28 6.43 6.70 13.00
C ARG A 28 5.60 5.44 12.75
N THR A 29 6.22 4.27 12.94
CA THR A 29 5.59 2.95 12.76
C THR A 29 5.73 2.12 14.05
N PRO A 30 4.76 1.24 14.36
CA PRO A 30 3.56 0.93 13.60
C PRO A 30 2.53 2.07 13.62
N THR A 31 1.85 2.31 12.50
CA THR A 31 0.76 3.30 12.41
C THR A 31 -0.37 2.78 11.53
N ILE A 32 -1.49 3.49 11.53
CA ILE A 32 -2.63 3.25 10.65
C ILE A 32 -2.78 4.43 9.69
N LEU A 33 -3.06 4.14 8.42
CA LEU A 33 -3.39 5.14 7.41
C LEU A 33 -4.92 5.22 7.31
N PRO A 34 -5.57 6.31 7.77
CA PRO A 34 -6.98 6.51 7.53
C PRO A 34 -7.26 6.56 6.02
N VAL A 35 -8.28 5.83 5.58
CA VAL A 35 -8.72 5.87 4.17
C VAL A 35 -9.62 7.09 3.97
N VAL A 36 -9.22 8.00 3.10
CA VAL A 36 -10.02 9.18 2.73
C VAL A 36 -10.62 8.95 1.36
N ASN A 37 -11.96 8.90 1.31
CA ASN A 37 -12.70 8.99 0.05
C ASN A 37 -12.83 10.48 -0.32
N PRO A 38 -12.26 10.93 -1.45
CA PRO A 38 -12.22 12.34 -1.80
C PRO A 38 -13.61 12.91 -2.16
N HIS A 39 -14.60 12.07 -2.50
CA HIS A 39 -15.98 12.49 -2.74
C HIS A 39 -16.83 12.52 -1.46
N VAL A 40 -16.47 11.73 -0.44
CA VAL A 40 -17.25 11.57 0.79
C VAL A 40 -16.32 11.55 1.99
N GLN A 41 -16.05 12.73 2.54
CA GLN A 41 -15.27 12.90 3.75
C GLN A 41 -16.20 12.85 4.96
N THR A 42 -16.08 11.78 5.76
CA THR A 42 -16.84 11.65 7.02
C THR A 42 -16.17 12.42 8.16
N VAL A 43 -14.84 12.51 8.09
CA VAL A 43 -13.98 13.32 8.95
C VAL A 43 -13.04 14.06 8.00
N ASP A 44 -12.85 15.35 8.23
CA ASP A 44 -11.98 16.17 7.39
C ASP A 44 -10.52 15.73 7.57
N PRO A 45 -9.71 15.63 6.51
CA PRO A 45 -8.33 15.16 6.65
C PRO A 45 -7.48 16.07 7.54
N ALA A 46 -7.72 17.38 7.54
CA ALA A 46 -7.10 18.32 8.47
C ALA A 46 -7.32 17.93 9.94
N ASP A 47 -8.54 17.50 10.30
CA ASP A 47 -8.88 17.06 11.66
C ASP A 47 -8.19 15.74 12.01
N LEU A 48 -7.99 14.83 11.04
CA LEU A 48 -7.21 13.60 11.24
C LEU A 48 -5.79 13.91 11.72
N ALA A 49 -5.15 14.93 11.14
CA ALA A 49 -3.84 15.40 11.61
C ALA A 49 -3.94 16.11 12.97
N ALA A 50 -4.80 17.13 13.07
CA ALA A 50 -4.82 18.05 14.20
C ALA A 50 -5.31 17.41 15.52
N ASP A 51 -6.36 16.60 15.44
CA ASP A 51 -7.05 16.06 16.62
C ASP A 51 -6.62 14.62 16.94
N PHE A 52 -6.26 13.83 15.92
CA PHE A 52 -5.92 12.42 16.08
C PHE A 52 -4.44 12.10 15.87
N GLY A 53 -3.64 13.06 15.39
CA GLY A 53 -2.21 12.90 15.20
C GLY A 53 -1.84 11.98 14.03
N ALA A 54 -2.69 11.88 13.01
CA ALA A 54 -2.38 11.12 11.80
C ALA A 54 -1.21 11.77 11.05
N GLU A 55 -0.10 11.04 10.92
CA GLU A 55 1.10 11.48 10.19
C GLU A 55 1.04 11.11 8.69
N ILE A 56 0.17 10.17 8.35
CA ILE A 56 -0.01 9.62 7.00
C ILE A 56 -1.47 9.22 6.79
N LEU A 57 -1.97 9.37 5.56
CA LEU A 57 -3.28 8.84 5.14
C LEU A 57 -3.17 8.16 3.78
N ILE A 58 -4.22 7.46 3.38
CA ILE A 58 -4.34 6.88 2.04
C ILE A 58 -5.61 7.35 1.34
N THR A 59 -5.52 7.66 0.05
CA THR A 59 -6.67 7.89 -0.82
C THR A 59 -6.55 7.07 -2.11
N ASN A 60 -7.54 7.13 -3.00
CA ASN A 60 -7.57 6.33 -4.21
C ASN A 60 -7.35 7.20 -5.46
N SER A 61 -6.18 7.03 -6.10
CA SER A 61 -5.84 7.81 -7.29
C SER A 61 -6.65 7.43 -8.52
N TYR A 62 -7.15 6.19 -8.59
CA TYR A 62 -8.01 5.76 -9.70
C TYR A 62 -9.38 6.47 -9.67
N ILE A 63 -9.96 6.63 -8.48
CA ILE A 63 -11.19 7.42 -8.29
C ILE A 63 -10.97 8.87 -8.73
N LEU A 64 -9.84 9.48 -8.36
CA LEU A 64 -9.49 10.84 -8.79
C LEU A 64 -9.25 10.92 -10.30
N HIS A 65 -8.55 9.94 -10.89
CA HIS A 65 -8.26 9.89 -12.32
C HIS A 65 -9.54 9.83 -13.17
N GLY A 66 -10.54 9.07 -12.72
CA GLY A 66 -11.84 8.95 -13.38
C GLY A 66 -12.86 10.03 -13.02
N SER A 67 -12.54 10.94 -12.10
CA SER A 67 -13.51 11.93 -11.61
C SER A 67 -13.50 13.21 -12.46
N ASP A 68 -14.63 13.52 -13.09
CA ASP A 68 -14.80 14.80 -13.81
C ASP A 68 -14.70 16.03 -12.87
N GLU A 69 -15.11 15.87 -11.62
CA GLU A 69 -15.12 16.94 -10.62
C GLU A 69 -13.76 17.16 -9.98
N LEU A 70 -13.05 16.08 -9.60
CA LEU A 70 -11.86 16.16 -8.77
C LEU A 70 -10.54 16.03 -9.53
N ARG A 71 -10.54 15.48 -10.75
CA ARG A 71 -9.30 15.30 -11.53
C ARG A 71 -8.61 16.62 -11.84
N GLY A 72 -9.38 17.62 -12.30
CA GLY A 72 -8.88 18.96 -12.62
C GLY A 72 -8.24 19.63 -11.41
N PRO A 73 -8.99 19.80 -10.30
CA PRO A 73 -8.45 20.30 -9.04
C PRO A 73 -7.22 19.52 -8.57
N ALA A 74 -7.25 18.18 -8.54
CA ALA A 74 -6.09 17.38 -8.12
C ALA A 74 -4.83 17.67 -8.94
N LEU A 75 -4.95 17.91 -10.25
CA LEU A 75 -3.83 18.26 -11.12
C LEU A 75 -3.38 19.73 -11.00
N GLU A 76 -4.30 20.64 -10.69
CA GLU A 76 -4.02 22.08 -10.61
C GLU A 76 -3.40 22.51 -9.27
N GLN A 77 -3.92 21.98 -8.15
CA GLN A 77 -3.49 22.34 -6.79
C GLN A 77 -2.72 21.23 -6.06
N GLY A 78 -2.83 19.97 -6.51
CA GLY A 78 -2.20 18.82 -5.83
C GLY A 78 -3.01 18.29 -4.65
N LEU A 79 -2.63 17.09 -4.18
CA LEU A 79 -3.35 16.31 -3.16
C LEU A 79 -3.36 16.95 -1.78
N HIS A 80 -2.24 17.53 -1.34
CA HIS A 80 -2.16 18.17 -0.02
C HIS A 80 -3.16 19.33 0.11
N ASP A 81 -3.22 20.19 -0.90
CA ASP A 81 -4.15 21.32 -0.93
C ASP A 81 -5.60 20.85 -1.18
N LEU A 82 -5.80 19.79 -1.95
CA LEU A 82 -7.14 19.21 -2.18
C LEU A 82 -7.74 18.59 -0.93
N LEU A 83 -6.93 17.94 -0.12
CA LEU A 83 -7.37 17.26 1.10
C LEU A 83 -7.17 18.10 2.37
N ASP A 84 -6.49 19.24 2.28
CA ASP A 84 -6.04 20.04 3.43
C ASP A 84 -5.28 19.18 4.46
N PHE A 85 -4.30 18.41 3.98
CA PHE A 85 -3.51 17.49 4.81
C PHE A 85 -2.01 17.73 4.66
N SER A 86 -1.35 17.99 5.79
CA SER A 86 0.08 18.33 5.84
C SER A 86 1.01 17.15 6.09
N GLY A 87 0.47 15.97 6.42
CA GLY A 87 1.24 14.73 6.54
C GLY A 87 1.44 14.03 5.19
N ALA A 88 2.00 12.83 5.21
CA ALA A 88 2.23 12.05 3.99
C ALA A 88 0.92 11.51 3.39
N ILE A 89 0.80 11.53 2.08
CA ILE A 89 -0.35 11.01 1.35
C ILE A 89 0.09 9.84 0.47
N MET A 90 -0.38 8.65 0.83
CA MET A 90 -0.29 7.47 -0.02
C MET A 90 -1.49 7.41 -0.98
N THR A 91 -1.27 6.95 -2.20
CA THR A 91 -2.36 6.67 -3.13
C THR A 91 -2.40 5.21 -3.54
N ASP A 92 -3.60 4.62 -3.49
CA ASP A 92 -3.90 3.34 -4.11
C ASP A 92 -4.12 3.51 -5.62
N SER A 93 -3.81 2.47 -6.39
CA SER A 93 -3.91 2.41 -7.86
C SER A 93 -5.30 2.02 -8.37
N GLY A 94 -6.22 1.67 -7.47
CA GLY A 94 -7.55 1.19 -7.84
C GLY A 94 -7.63 -0.33 -8.02
N SER A 95 -6.63 -1.09 -7.56
CA SER A 95 -6.66 -2.55 -7.63
C SER A 95 -7.86 -3.16 -6.90
N PHE A 96 -8.40 -2.48 -5.88
CA PHE A 96 -9.66 -2.91 -5.27
C PHE A 96 -10.83 -2.93 -6.27
N GLN A 97 -10.92 -1.93 -7.15
CA GLN A 97 -11.93 -1.90 -8.22
C GLN A 97 -11.70 -3.01 -9.24
N LEU A 98 -10.45 -3.42 -9.50
CA LEU A 98 -10.16 -4.61 -10.30
C LEU A 98 -10.71 -5.88 -9.64
N ALA A 99 -10.63 -5.99 -8.31
CA ALA A 99 -11.19 -7.11 -7.56
C ALA A 99 -12.73 -7.16 -7.61
N GLU A 100 -13.38 -5.99 -7.54
CA GLU A 100 -14.85 -5.88 -7.47
C GLU A 100 -15.53 -5.90 -8.84
N TYR A 101 -14.96 -5.21 -9.83
CA TYR A 101 -15.57 -4.96 -11.14
C TYR A 101 -14.87 -5.69 -12.30
N GLY A 102 -13.67 -6.24 -12.07
CA GLY A 102 -12.98 -7.11 -13.04
C GLY A 102 -12.23 -6.40 -14.16
N ASP A 103 -12.22 -5.06 -14.22
CA ASP A 103 -11.48 -4.30 -15.23
C ASP A 103 -10.90 -2.99 -14.66
N ILE A 104 -9.71 -2.62 -15.14
CA ILE A 104 -9.05 -1.35 -14.86
C ILE A 104 -8.43 -0.81 -16.15
N ASP A 105 -8.87 0.38 -16.58
CA ASP A 105 -8.47 0.97 -17.87
C ASP A 105 -7.27 1.92 -17.73
N VAL A 106 -6.29 1.54 -16.90
CA VAL A 106 -5.06 2.32 -16.67
C VAL A 106 -3.87 1.39 -16.47
N THR A 107 -2.76 1.70 -17.14
CA THR A 107 -1.49 0.97 -16.99
C THR A 107 -0.69 1.45 -15.77
N THR A 108 0.26 0.65 -15.30
CA THR A 108 1.18 1.06 -14.22
C THR A 108 1.90 2.37 -14.51
N ALA A 109 2.38 2.57 -15.74
CA ALA A 109 3.07 3.80 -16.11
C ALA A 109 2.15 5.03 -16.09
N GLU A 110 0.90 4.87 -16.54
CA GLU A 110 -0.08 5.95 -16.53
C GLU A 110 -0.53 6.32 -15.12
N ILE A 111 -0.82 5.34 -14.27
CA ILE A 111 -1.26 5.62 -12.91
C ILE A 111 -0.14 6.21 -12.06
N LEU A 112 1.10 5.70 -12.16
CA LEU A 112 2.24 6.26 -11.42
C LEU A 112 2.55 7.69 -11.87
N ARG A 113 2.46 7.98 -13.17
CA ARG A 113 2.59 9.35 -13.67
C ARG A 113 1.48 10.25 -13.12
N PHE A 114 0.23 9.80 -13.14
CA PHE A 114 -0.88 10.57 -12.58
C PHE A 114 -0.71 10.83 -11.08
N GLN A 115 -0.37 9.79 -10.30
CA GLN A 115 -0.05 9.90 -8.87
C GLN A 115 1.09 10.89 -8.62
N HIS A 116 2.13 10.85 -9.47
CA HIS A 116 3.21 11.82 -9.41
C HIS A 116 2.69 13.24 -9.68
N ASP A 117 1.91 13.45 -10.74
CA ASP A 117 1.42 14.76 -11.17
C ASP A 117 0.47 15.40 -10.15
N ILE A 118 -0.36 14.61 -9.46
CA ILE A 118 -1.25 15.12 -8.40
C ILE A 118 -0.55 15.29 -7.04
N GLY A 119 0.75 15.00 -6.93
CA GLY A 119 1.48 15.21 -5.68
C GLY A 119 1.32 14.10 -4.64
N SER A 120 1.14 12.84 -5.04
CA SER A 120 1.22 11.71 -4.09
C SER A 120 2.64 11.54 -3.56
N ASP A 121 2.77 11.22 -2.28
CA ASP A 121 4.07 10.98 -1.65
C ASP A 121 4.50 9.52 -1.75
N ILE A 122 3.53 8.61 -1.74
CA ILE A 122 3.75 7.17 -1.91
C ILE A 122 2.77 6.67 -2.97
N GLY A 123 3.30 6.39 -4.15
CA GLY A 123 2.56 5.82 -5.26
C GLY A 123 2.42 4.30 -5.16
N THR A 124 1.36 3.77 -5.75
CA THR A 124 1.13 2.33 -5.87
C THR A 124 0.96 1.96 -7.33
N PRO A 125 1.70 0.97 -7.85
CA PRO A 125 1.47 0.47 -9.21
C PRO A 125 0.17 -0.33 -9.29
N VAL A 126 -0.30 -0.60 -10.51
CA VAL A 126 -1.41 -1.55 -10.68
C VAL A 126 -0.92 -2.96 -10.38
N ASP A 127 -1.64 -3.70 -9.55
CA ASP A 127 -1.39 -5.12 -9.23
C ASP A 127 -2.68 -5.94 -9.43
N ILE A 128 -2.57 -7.27 -9.39
CA ILE A 128 -3.76 -8.14 -9.43
C ILE A 128 -4.00 -8.70 -8.02
N PRO A 129 -5.07 -8.27 -7.34
CA PRO A 129 -5.40 -8.78 -6.01
C PRO A 129 -6.02 -10.17 -6.09
N THR A 130 -5.17 -11.18 -6.27
CA THR A 130 -5.56 -12.59 -6.36
C THR A 130 -6.33 -13.04 -5.12
N PRO A 131 -7.63 -13.37 -5.23
CA PRO A 131 -8.45 -13.74 -4.07
C PRO A 131 -7.90 -14.98 -3.33
N PRO A 132 -8.26 -15.16 -2.05
CA PRO A 132 -7.97 -16.40 -1.33
C PRO A 132 -8.51 -17.64 -2.05
N ASP A 133 -7.78 -18.75 -1.93
CA ASP A 133 -8.19 -20.11 -2.33
C ASP A 133 -8.56 -20.30 -3.80
N VAL A 134 -8.11 -19.41 -4.69
CA VAL A 134 -8.13 -19.67 -6.13
C VAL A 134 -7.20 -20.85 -6.47
N ASP A 135 -7.43 -21.46 -7.62
CA ASP A 135 -6.54 -22.52 -8.10
C ASP A 135 -5.11 -21.99 -8.30
N ARG A 136 -4.14 -22.89 -8.12
CA ARG A 136 -2.73 -22.52 -8.12
C ARG A 136 -2.26 -21.95 -9.47
N GLU A 137 -2.79 -22.47 -10.58
CA GLU A 137 -2.46 -22.00 -11.92
C GLU A 137 -2.87 -20.54 -12.10
N ARG A 138 -4.09 -20.19 -11.69
CA ARG A 138 -4.56 -18.81 -11.65
C ARG A 138 -3.70 -17.93 -10.73
N ALA A 139 -3.39 -18.39 -9.52
CA ALA A 139 -2.56 -17.62 -8.60
C ALA A 139 -1.16 -17.33 -9.14
N GLU A 140 -0.54 -18.30 -9.83
CA GLU A 140 0.77 -18.14 -10.45
C GLU A 140 0.71 -17.18 -11.64
N SER A 141 -0.31 -17.27 -12.50
CA SER A 141 -0.49 -16.39 -13.66
C SER A 141 -0.77 -14.93 -13.28
N GLU A 142 -1.66 -14.69 -12.31
CA GLU A 142 -1.97 -13.35 -11.82
C GLU A 142 -0.77 -12.72 -11.09
N LEU A 143 0.01 -13.55 -10.37
CA LEU A 143 1.24 -13.12 -9.72
C LEU A 143 2.31 -12.72 -10.75
N GLU A 144 2.48 -13.49 -11.83
CA GLU A 144 3.42 -13.15 -12.91
C GLU A 144 3.09 -11.77 -13.51
N THR A 145 1.81 -11.50 -13.77
CA THR A 145 1.37 -10.18 -14.26
C THR A 145 1.69 -9.06 -13.26
N THR A 146 1.49 -9.31 -11.95
CA THR A 146 1.87 -8.36 -10.91
C THR A 146 3.38 -8.09 -10.90
N GLN A 147 4.20 -9.13 -11.07
CA GLN A 147 5.66 -9.02 -11.11
C GLN A 147 6.16 -8.23 -12.33
N GLU A 148 5.55 -8.43 -13.50
CA GLU A 148 5.83 -7.62 -14.69
C GLU A 148 5.54 -6.13 -14.43
N ARG A 149 4.40 -5.84 -13.81
CA ARG A 149 3.99 -4.47 -13.47
C ARG A 149 4.90 -3.84 -12.41
N LEU A 150 5.39 -4.61 -11.44
CA LEU A 150 6.41 -4.15 -10.50
C LEU A 150 7.73 -3.81 -11.22
N GLY A 151 8.12 -4.59 -12.24
CA GLY A 151 9.27 -4.27 -13.08
C GLY A 151 9.12 -2.93 -13.82
N VAL A 152 7.92 -2.63 -14.32
CA VAL A 152 7.61 -1.32 -14.90
C VAL A 152 7.69 -0.20 -13.86
N ALA A 153 7.16 -0.43 -12.66
CA ALA A 153 7.20 0.54 -11.57
C ALA A 153 8.63 0.87 -11.13
N ALA A 154 9.49 -0.15 -10.99
CA ALA A 154 10.89 0.01 -10.62
C ALA A 154 11.73 0.77 -11.65
N ALA A 155 11.30 0.77 -12.92
CA ALA A 155 11.94 1.51 -13.99
C ALA A 155 11.37 2.93 -14.18
N ALA A 156 10.29 3.30 -13.49
CA ALA A 156 9.65 4.60 -13.62
C ALA A 156 10.44 5.69 -12.90
N ASP A 157 10.61 6.84 -13.54
CA ASP A 157 11.15 8.04 -12.89
C ASP A 157 10.02 8.72 -12.09
N THR A 158 10.12 8.61 -10.78
CA THR A 158 9.14 9.13 -9.82
C THR A 158 9.71 10.23 -8.93
N GLY A 159 10.95 10.68 -9.21
CA GLY A 159 11.61 11.72 -8.43
C GLY A 159 11.75 11.36 -6.95
N GLU A 160 11.15 12.17 -6.08
CA GLU A 160 11.17 11.98 -4.62
C GLU A 160 9.94 11.19 -4.09
N MET A 161 8.97 10.89 -4.97
CA MET A 161 7.81 10.07 -4.61
C MET A 161 8.28 8.63 -4.38
N LEU A 162 7.96 8.09 -3.20
CA LEU A 162 8.21 6.68 -2.91
C LEU A 162 7.24 5.81 -3.70
N VAL A 163 7.62 4.57 -3.97
CA VAL A 163 6.76 3.64 -4.70
C VAL A 163 6.61 2.34 -3.94
N SER A 164 5.37 1.87 -3.83
CA SER A 164 5.05 0.61 -3.15
C SER A 164 5.21 -0.59 -4.08
N ALA A 165 5.47 -1.76 -3.50
CA ALA A 165 5.59 -3.04 -4.18
C ALA A 165 4.61 -4.06 -3.59
N PRO A 166 3.35 -4.10 -4.08
CA PRO A 166 2.36 -5.05 -3.61
C PRO A 166 2.80 -6.51 -3.77
N VAL A 167 2.67 -7.27 -2.68
CA VAL A 167 2.96 -8.70 -2.61
C VAL A 167 1.66 -9.47 -2.67
N GLN A 168 1.50 -10.25 -3.74
CA GLN A 168 0.34 -11.10 -4.01
C GLN A 168 0.72 -12.60 -3.94
N GLY A 169 -0.24 -13.48 -4.24
CA GLY A 169 -0.01 -14.94 -4.21
C GLY A 169 -1.10 -15.75 -3.48
N SER A 170 -2.31 -15.19 -3.32
CA SER A 170 -3.45 -15.86 -2.69
C SER A 170 -3.12 -16.41 -1.28
N THR A 171 -3.60 -17.59 -0.93
CA THR A 171 -3.34 -18.31 0.33
C THR A 171 -2.15 -19.27 0.26
N TYR A 172 -1.34 -19.23 -0.80
CA TYR A 172 -0.18 -20.12 -0.96
C TYR A 172 1.09 -19.51 -0.33
N PRO A 173 1.62 -20.07 0.79
CA PRO A 173 2.77 -19.49 1.47
C PRO A 173 4.04 -19.46 0.61
N ASP A 174 4.25 -20.46 -0.24
CA ASP A 174 5.42 -20.51 -1.12
C ASP A 174 5.37 -19.45 -2.23
N LEU A 175 4.18 -19.12 -2.74
CA LEU A 175 3.99 -18.01 -3.68
C LEU A 175 4.22 -16.68 -2.99
N ARG A 176 3.65 -16.48 -1.80
CA ARG A 176 3.81 -15.25 -1.00
C ARG A 176 5.28 -14.97 -0.65
N GLU A 177 6.01 -15.99 -0.22
CA GLU A 177 7.42 -15.86 0.13
C GLU A 177 8.29 -15.56 -1.10
N ARG A 178 7.99 -16.16 -2.26
CA ARG A 178 8.67 -15.86 -3.53
C ARG A 178 8.36 -14.44 -4.01
N ALA A 179 7.08 -14.06 -4.04
CA ALA A 179 6.62 -12.73 -4.41
C ALA A 179 7.27 -11.64 -3.56
N ALA A 180 7.41 -11.88 -2.25
CA ALA A 180 8.11 -10.99 -1.33
C ALA A 180 9.60 -10.82 -1.66
N ARG A 181 10.31 -11.90 -2.05
CA ARG A 181 11.71 -11.79 -2.52
C ARG A 181 11.82 -10.98 -3.81
N ASP A 182 10.88 -11.20 -4.72
CA ASP A 182 10.85 -10.51 -6.01
C ASP A 182 10.57 -9.02 -5.79
N ALA A 183 9.55 -8.68 -4.98
CA ALA A 183 9.25 -7.31 -4.57
C ALA A 183 10.46 -6.63 -3.92
N LYS A 184 11.15 -7.28 -2.98
CA LYS A 184 12.39 -6.77 -2.40
C LYS A 184 13.47 -6.48 -3.45
N SER A 185 13.60 -7.33 -4.46
CA SER A 185 14.64 -7.21 -5.48
C SER A 185 14.46 -6.01 -6.41
N THR A 186 13.23 -5.46 -6.47
CA THR A 186 12.93 -4.27 -7.27
C THR A 186 13.59 -2.99 -6.73
N GLY A 187 13.93 -2.96 -5.44
CA GLY A 187 14.46 -1.76 -4.78
C GLY A 187 13.40 -0.70 -4.44
N LEU A 188 12.12 -1.00 -4.61
CA LEU A 188 10.99 -0.16 -4.21
C LEU A 188 10.87 -0.05 -2.66
N ASP A 189 10.05 0.88 -2.20
CA ASP A 189 10.19 1.45 -0.84
C ASP A 189 9.29 0.80 0.21
N VAL A 190 8.02 0.57 -0.12
CA VAL A 190 6.96 0.14 0.82
C VAL A 190 6.37 -1.18 0.33
N PHE A 191 6.08 -2.14 1.22
CA PHE A 191 5.66 -3.49 0.82
C PHE A 191 4.25 -3.85 1.30
N PRO A 192 3.20 -3.44 0.56
CA PRO A 192 1.84 -3.88 0.76
C PRO A 192 1.64 -5.39 0.66
N LEU A 193 0.89 -5.99 1.57
CA LEU A 193 0.43 -7.38 1.50
C LEU A 193 -1.03 -7.38 1.07
N GLY A 194 -1.28 -7.68 -0.21
CA GLY A 194 -2.59 -7.50 -0.82
C GLY A 194 -3.49 -8.75 -0.78
N ALA A 195 -4.76 -8.54 -1.17
CA ALA A 195 -5.80 -9.56 -1.28
C ALA A 195 -6.11 -10.37 0.00
N VAL A 196 -5.84 -9.77 1.17
CA VAL A 196 -6.10 -10.38 2.48
C VAL A 196 -7.39 -9.90 3.16
N VAL A 197 -8.09 -8.91 2.58
CA VAL A 197 -9.37 -8.39 3.09
C VAL A 197 -10.42 -9.48 3.29
N PRO A 198 -10.62 -10.44 2.37
CA PRO A 198 -11.60 -11.50 2.59
C PRO A 198 -11.24 -12.37 3.82
N LEU A 199 -9.95 -12.65 4.06
CA LEU A 199 -9.51 -13.42 5.23
C LEU A 199 -9.87 -12.70 6.54
N MET A 200 -9.78 -11.38 6.58
CA MET A 200 -10.16 -10.58 7.74
C MET A 200 -11.67 -10.56 7.96
N ASN A 201 -12.45 -10.38 6.89
CA ASN A 201 -13.91 -10.37 6.95
C ASN A 201 -14.50 -11.73 7.36
N GLU A 202 -13.82 -12.81 6.99
CA GLU A 202 -14.18 -14.19 7.34
C GLU A 202 -13.55 -14.67 8.65
N TYR A 203 -12.79 -13.81 9.36
CA TYR A 203 -12.13 -14.11 10.63
C TYR A 203 -11.11 -15.28 10.53
N ARG A 204 -10.53 -15.47 9.35
CA ARG A 204 -9.49 -16.47 9.05
C ARG A 204 -8.10 -15.97 9.44
N TYR A 205 -7.95 -15.58 10.71
CA TYR A 205 -6.72 -14.95 11.21
C TYR A 205 -5.50 -15.88 11.23
N ALA A 206 -5.70 -17.20 11.30
CA ALA A 206 -4.61 -18.16 11.15
C ALA A 206 -4.01 -18.12 9.74
N ASP A 207 -4.86 -18.16 8.71
CA ASP A 207 -4.42 -18.05 7.31
C ASP A 207 -3.77 -16.68 7.04
N LEU A 208 -4.32 -15.61 7.62
CA LEU A 208 -3.71 -14.28 7.56
C LEU A 208 -2.29 -14.29 8.17
N ALA A 209 -2.12 -14.91 9.34
CA ALA A 209 -0.82 -15.01 9.99
C ALA A 209 0.20 -15.81 9.14
N ASP A 210 -0.23 -16.90 8.51
CA ASP A 210 0.61 -17.68 7.61
C ASP A 210 1.04 -16.89 6.37
N VAL A 211 0.12 -16.12 5.78
CA VAL A 211 0.41 -15.21 4.65
C VAL A 211 1.43 -14.14 5.07
N VAL A 212 1.19 -13.45 6.19
CA VAL A 212 2.10 -12.39 6.68
C VAL A 212 3.48 -12.97 6.99
N ALA A 213 3.54 -14.10 7.70
CA ALA A 213 4.79 -14.76 8.04
C ALA A 213 5.57 -15.19 6.79
N ALA A 214 4.89 -15.69 5.75
CA ALA A 214 5.51 -16.02 4.48
C ALA A 214 6.09 -14.80 3.77
N CYS A 215 5.34 -13.70 3.69
CA CYS A 215 5.85 -12.46 3.11
C CYS A 215 7.06 -11.94 3.89
N LYS A 216 7.03 -11.95 5.22
CA LYS A 216 8.15 -11.52 6.06
C LYS A 216 9.40 -12.37 5.87
N ARG A 217 9.28 -13.69 5.65
CA ARG A 217 10.44 -14.54 5.31
C ARG A 217 11.08 -14.16 3.97
N GLY A 218 10.29 -13.71 3.00
CA GLY A 218 10.80 -13.26 1.70
C GLY A 218 11.43 -11.87 1.74
N LEU A 219 10.76 -10.91 2.40
CA LEU A 219 11.24 -9.52 2.53
C LEU A 219 12.45 -9.43 3.47
N GLY A 220 12.47 -10.23 4.52
CA GLY A 220 13.38 -10.04 5.66
C GLY A 220 13.05 -8.73 6.36
N GLU A 221 14.08 -7.89 6.57
CA GLU A 221 13.94 -6.63 7.31
C GLU A 221 13.82 -5.40 6.41
N VAL A 222 13.70 -5.57 5.08
CA VAL A 222 13.69 -4.45 4.13
C VAL A 222 12.37 -3.69 4.15
N GLY A 223 12.46 -2.37 4.35
CA GLY A 223 11.35 -1.40 4.27
C GLY A 223 10.19 -1.68 5.22
N PRO A 224 9.17 -0.81 5.26
CA PRO A 224 7.94 -1.03 6.00
C PRO A 224 7.00 -2.01 5.25
N VAL A 225 6.31 -2.85 6.02
CA VAL A 225 5.31 -3.80 5.54
C VAL A 225 3.93 -3.26 5.83
N HIS A 226 3.12 -3.06 4.78
CA HIS A 226 1.76 -2.56 4.92
C HIS A 226 0.74 -3.71 4.81
N LEU A 227 -0.07 -3.94 5.83
CA LEU A 227 -1.15 -4.93 5.75
C LEU A 227 -2.41 -4.30 5.15
N PHE A 228 -2.59 -4.44 3.84
CA PHE A 228 -3.66 -3.73 3.13
C PHE A 228 -5.06 -4.10 3.62
N GLY A 229 -5.86 -3.07 3.95
CA GLY A 229 -7.23 -3.21 4.45
C GLY A 229 -7.35 -3.56 5.93
N ALA A 230 -6.24 -3.62 6.67
CA ALA A 230 -6.18 -3.91 8.10
C ALA A 230 -6.64 -2.73 8.99
N GLY A 231 -7.91 -2.35 8.92
CA GLY A 231 -8.41 -1.16 9.63
C GLY A 231 -8.99 -1.40 11.03
N HIS A 232 -9.31 -2.65 11.40
CA HIS A 232 -10.07 -2.91 12.62
C HIS A 232 -9.15 -3.17 13.84
N PRO A 233 -9.28 -2.43 14.96
CA PRO A 233 -8.31 -2.49 16.07
C PRO A 233 -8.00 -3.87 16.65
N MET A 234 -8.94 -4.82 16.54
CA MET A 234 -8.76 -6.19 17.03
C MET A 234 -7.54 -6.92 16.45
N MET A 235 -7.04 -6.50 15.29
CA MET A 235 -5.92 -7.17 14.62
C MET A 235 -4.56 -6.49 14.86
N PHE A 236 -4.52 -5.27 15.39
CA PHE A 236 -3.30 -4.45 15.42
C PHE A 236 -2.16 -5.13 16.17
N ALA A 237 -2.44 -5.68 17.36
CA ALA A 237 -1.41 -6.36 18.15
C ALA A 237 -0.83 -7.58 17.41
N MET A 238 -1.67 -8.36 16.72
CA MET A 238 -1.24 -9.52 15.95
C MET A 238 -0.43 -9.11 14.72
N ALA A 239 -0.93 -8.13 13.95
CA ALA A 239 -0.26 -7.62 12.76
C ALA A 239 1.12 -7.03 13.11
N ALA A 240 1.18 -6.21 14.17
CA ALA A 240 2.44 -5.67 14.69
C ALA A 240 3.39 -6.79 15.15
N ALA A 241 2.92 -7.76 15.94
CA ALA A 241 3.76 -8.87 16.41
C ALA A 241 4.31 -9.76 15.27
N LEU A 242 3.59 -9.84 14.14
CA LEU A 242 4.03 -10.50 12.91
C LEU A 242 4.96 -9.63 12.05
N GLY A 243 5.14 -8.35 12.39
CA GLY A 243 6.06 -7.45 11.74
C GLY A 243 5.47 -6.60 10.61
N CYS A 244 4.16 -6.33 10.67
CA CYS A 244 3.54 -5.25 9.89
C CYS A 244 3.80 -3.90 10.56
N ASP A 245 4.04 -2.88 9.73
CA ASP A 245 4.42 -1.53 10.12
C ASP A 245 3.32 -0.50 9.78
N LEU A 246 2.50 -0.78 8.76
CA LEU A 246 1.43 0.09 8.25
C LEU A 246 0.11 -0.67 8.03
#